data_AF-A0A6N9CA97-F1
#
_entry.id   AF-A0A6N9CA97-F1
#
_cell.length_a   1.000
_cell.length_b   1.000
_cell.length_c   1.000
_cell.angle_alpha   90.00
_cell.angle_beta   90.00
_cell.angle_gamma   90.00
#
_symmetry.space_group_name_H-M   'P 1'
#
loop_
_entity.id
_entity.type
_entity.pdbx_description
1 polymer ?
#
loop_
_entity_poly.entity_id
_entity_poly.type
_entity_poly.pdbx_seq_one_letter_code
_entity_poly.pdbx_strand_id
1 'polypeptide(L)'
;MNLIKLLSTDFFTGQILFSGKGLLDILWFLIRNPQPKSLRLAALILQLIPRYTKVSVKRLINLYRLVQKVNKLNLPGDIVECGVWNGGSAAIMGVADRDDETSGKVRRLWLFDSFCGLPPPSNRDGKQARETYFKGWCHGETEKVKRIFQRFQLSLQRVNIVAGWFDETLQTADLQTIAILHIDADWYASVKIVLETLYDKVVEGGFVVLDDYWRWPGCREAVTDYLKEHQIQGVVLKKADLHGVYFQKPSQCKGETTDN
;
A
#
# COMPACT_ATOMS: atom_id res chain seq x y z
N MET A 1 -13.04 -23.89 -7.82
CA MET A 1 -13.41 -22.82 -6.87
C MET A 1 -14.32 -23.43 -5.82
N ASN A 2 -13.91 -23.52 -4.55
CA ASN A 2 -14.75 -24.16 -3.53
C ASN A 2 -15.80 -23.14 -3.05
N LEU A 3 -16.96 -23.11 -3.72
CA LEU A 3 -18.07 -22.18 -3.49
C LEU A 3 -18.46 -22.10 -1.99
N ILE A 4 -18.27 -23.20 -1.28
CA ILE A 4 -18.55 -23.38 0.15
C ILE A 4 -17.70 -22.44 1.02
N LYS A 5 -16.44 -22.16 0.65
CA LYS A 5 -15.59 -21.21 1.41
C LYS A 5 -15.98 -19.74 1.19
N LEU A 6 -16.51 -19.40 0.01
CA LEU A 6 -16.93 -18.04 -0.33
C LEU A 6 -18.27 -17.67 0.33
N LEU A 7 -19.13 -18.68 0.51
CA LEU A 7 -20.42 -18.60 1.20
C LEU A 7 -20.32 -18.92 2.69
N SER A 8 -19.11 -19.12 3.22
CA SER A 8 -18.96 -19.34 4.65
C SER A 8 -19.47 -18.12 5.41
N THR A 9 -20.19 -18.38 6.50
CA THR A 9 -20.70 -17.34 7.40
C THR A 9 -19.57 -16.41 7.84
N ASP A 10 -18.34 -16.91 7.97
CA ASP A 10 -17.17 -16.12 8.38
C ASP A 10 -16.73 -15.11 7.32
N PHE A 11 -16.81 -15.45 6.03
CA PHE A 11 -16.42 -14.54 4.95
C PHE A 11 -17.47 -13.44 4.74
N PHE A 12 -18.75 -13.79 4.73
CA PHE A 12 -19.84 -12.83 4.57
C PHE A 12 -20.03 -11.94 5.81
N THR A 13 -20.01 -12.53 7.01
CA THR A 13 -19.99 -11.77 8.28
C THR A 13 -18.75 -10.88 8.35
N GLY A 14 -17.60 -11.37 7.87
CA GLY A 14 -16.37 -10.59 7.75
C GLY A 14 -16.54 -9.34 6.86
N GLN A 15 -17.19 -9.46 5.69
CA GLN A 15 -17.45 -8.31 4.82
C GLN A 15 -18.44 -7.31 5.44
N ILE A 16 -19.49 -7.78 6.11
CA ILE A 16 -20.46 -6.92 6.79
C ILE A 16 -19.80 -6.19 7.95
N LEU A 17 -19.04 -6.89 8.80
CA LEU A 17 -18.32 -6.29 9.92
C LEU A 17 -17.24 -5.32 9.43
N PHE A 18 -16.53 -5.65 8.36
CA PHE A 18 -15.56 -4.76 7.74
C PHE A 18 -16.23 -3.48 7.23
N SER A 19 -17.39 -3.62 6.57
CA SER A 19 -18.17 -2.48 6.07
C SER A 19 -18.74 -1.63 7.21
N GLY A 20 -19.28 -2.25 8.26
CA GLY A 20 -19.83 -1.57 9.44
C GLY A 20 -18.76 -0.82 10.23
N LYS A 21 -17.62 -1.46 10.49
CA LYS A 21 -16.46 -0.79 11.11
C LYS A 21 -15.93 0.35 10.24
N GLY A 22 -15.89 0.17 8.93
CA GLY A 22 -15.50 1.21 7.98
C GLY A 22 -16.40 2.44 8.07
N LEU A 23 -17.73 2.25 8.10
CA LEU A 23 -18.69 3.36 8.26
C LEU A 23 -18.51 4.09 9.60
N LEU A 24 -18.28 3.36 10.69
CA LEU A 24 -17.99 3.96 12.00
C LEU A 24 -16.68 4.76 11.99
N ASP A 25 -15.63 4.24 11.35
CA ASP A 25 -14.35 4.94 11.20
C ASP A 25 -14.51 6.23 10.37
N ILE A 26 -15.35 6.23 9.32
CA ILE A 26 -15.68 7.42 8.54
C ILE A 26 -16.45 8.43 9.40
N LEU A 27 -17.47 8.01 10.13
CA LEU A 27 -18.27 8.87 10.99
C LEU A 27 -17.38 9.56 12.03
N TRP A 28 -16.52 8.79 12.70
CA TRP A 28 -15.60 9.32 13.70
C TRP A 28 -14.54 10.25 13.10
N PHE A 29 -14.05 9.94 11.90
CA PHE A 29 -13.16 10.83 11.15
C PHE A 29 -13.83 12.19 10.89
N LEU A 30 -15.09 12.21 10.46
CA LEU A 30 -15.85 13.43 10.21
C LEU A 30 -16.17 14.20 11.49
N ILE A 31 -16.54 13.52 12.58
CA ILE A 31 -16.77 14.15 13.89
C ILE A 31 -15.51 14.87 14.38
N ARG A 32 -14.34 14.25 14.21
CA ARG A 32 -13.06 14.83 14.67
C ARG A 32 -12.52 15.93 13.78
N ASN A 33 -12.90 15.98 12.50
CA ASN A 33 -12.41 16.96 11.55
C ASN A 33 -13.51 17.34 10.53
N PRO A 34 -14.53 18.10 10.94
CA PRO A 34 -15.70 18.41 10.11
C PRO A 34 -15.39 19.53 9.10
N GLN A 35 -14.45 19.28 8.20
CA GLN A 35 -14.06 20.22 7.14
C GLN A 35 -14.51 19.73 5.76
N PRO A 36 -14.73 20.63 4.78
CA PRO A 36 -15.09 20.26 3.42
C PRO A 36 -14.13 19.24 2.78
N LYS A 37 -12.81 19.37 3.04
CA LYS A 37 -11.80 18.41 2.57
C LYS A 37 -12.00 17.02 3.17
N SER A 38 -12.40 16.93 4.44
CA SER A 38 -12.71 15.65 5.11
C SER A 38 -13.96 15.00 4.53
N LEU A 39 -15.01 15.79 4.25
CA LEU A 39 -16.23 15.29 3.59
C LEU A 39 -15.93 14.74 2.19
N ARG A 40 -15.11 15.44 1.41
CA ARG A 40 -14.65 14.97 0.10
C ARG A 40 -13.86 13.66 0.21
N LEU A 41 -12.91 13.57 1.14
CA LEU A 41 -12.14 12.35 1.37
C LEU A 41 -13.03 11.17 1.81
N ALA A 42 -13.98 11.40 2.72
CA ALA A 42 -14.96 10.39 3.12
C ALA A 42 -15.81 9.91 1.93
N ALA A 43 -16.30 10.83 1.10
CA ALA A 43 -17.08 10.50 -0.10
C ALA A 43 -16.27 9.70 -1.13
N LEU A 44 -14.97 9.95 -1.27
CA LEU A 44 -14.08 9.13 -2.09
C LEU A 44 -13.94 7.73 -1.51
N ILE A 45 -13.65 7.60 -0.21
CA ILE A 45 -13.47 6.30 0.47
C ILE A 45 -14.74 5.45 0.37
N LEU A 46 -15.92 6.05 0.54
CA LEU A 46 -17.21 5.35 0.37
C LEU A 46 -17.41 4.76 -1.03
N GLN A 47 -16.80 5.35 -2.06
CA GLN A 47 -16.84 4.81 -3.43
C GLN A 47 -15.83 3.67 -3.65
N LEU A 48 -14.81 3.56 -2.79
CA LEU A 48 -13.81 2.51 -2.84
C LEU A 48 -14.26 1.24 -2.12
N ILE A 49 -14.82 1.39 -0.92
CA ILE A 49 -15.16 0.24 -0.07
C ILE A 49 -16.52 -0.39 -0.46
N PRO A 50 -16.69 -1.71 -0.31
CA PRO A 50 -15.64 -2.72 -0.15
C PRO A 50 -15.10 -3.23 -1.51
N ARG A 51 -15.53 -2.63 -2.63
CA ARG A 51 -15.38 -3.21 -3.98
C ARG A 51 -13.99 -3.07 -4.59
N TYR A 52 -13.30 -1.98 -4.30
CA TYR A 52 -12.02 -1.61 -4.92
C TYR A 52 -10.83 -1.71 -3.97
N THR A 53 -11.06 -1.79 -2.66
CA THR A 53 -9.99 -1.98 -1.67
C THR A 53 -10.45 -2.78 -0.45
N LYS A 54 -9.51 -3.56 0.11
CA LYS A 54 -9.63 -4.22 1.43
C LYS A 54 -8.84 -3.47 2.51
N VAL A 55 -8.15 -2.41 2.13
CA VAL A 55 -7.44 -1.51 3.05
C VAL A 55 -8.46 -0.79 3.92
N SER A 56 -8.13 -0.64 5.20
CA SER A 56 -9.04 -0.03 6.17
C SER A 56 -9.19 1.48 5.91
N VAL A 57 -10.30 2.08 6.33
CA VAL A 57 -10.53 3.53 6.20
C VAL A 57 -9.36 4.33 6.79
N LYS A 58 -8.83 3.92 7.95
CA LYS A 58 -7.70 4.59 8.61
C LYS A 58 -6.43 4.51 7.77
N ARG A 59 -6.14 3.36 7.17
CA ARG A 59 -4.97 3.17 6.28
C ARG A 59 -5.13 3.95 4.97
N LEU A 60 -6.32 4.00 4.37
CA LEU A 60 -6.61 4.86 3.21
C LEU A 60 -6.40 6.36 3.51
N ILE A 61 -6.90 6.84 4.66
CA ILE A 61 -6.66 8.21 5.11
C ILE A 61 -5.16 8.46 5.34
N ASN A 62 -4.45 7.47 5.89
CA ASN A 62 -3.00 7.56 6.09
C ASN A 62 -2.25 7.69 4.75
N LEU A 63 -2.54 6.82 3.77
CA LEU A 63 -1.96 6.89 2.42
C LEU A 63 -2.21 8.25 1.76
N TYR A 64 -3.46 8.73 1.80
CA TYR A 64 -3.81 10.06 1.28
C TYR A 64 -2.97 11.17 1.92
N ARG A 65 -2.80 11.15 3.25
CA ARG A 65 -2.01 12.14 3.98
C ARG A 65 -0.51 12.04 3.72
N LEU A 66 0.02 10.83 3.51
CA LEU A 66 1.43 10.64 3.18
C LEU A 66 1.75 11.22 1.80
N VAL A 67 0.87 11.05 0.82
CA VAL A 67 1.01 11.69 -0.50
C VAL A 67 1.03 13.21 -0.38
N GLN A 68 0.06 13.79 0.33
CA GLN A 68 0.06 15.24 0.58
C GLN A 68 1.34 15.71 1.30
N LYS A 69 1.88 14.89 2.20
CA LYS A 69 3.11 15.22 2.93
C LYS A 69 4.33 15.21 2.01
N VAL A 70 4.51 14.19 1.16
CA VAL A 70 5.66 14.17 0.24
C VAL A 70 5.59 15.28 -0.81
N ASN A 71 4.38 15.67 -1.21
CA ASN A 71 4.16 16.79 -2.13
C ASN A 71 4.47 18.13 -1.48
N LYS A 72 3.99 18.37 -0.24
CA LYS A 72 4.36 19.56 0.54
C LYS A 72 5.87 19.67 0.80
N LEU A 73 6.56 18.54 0.98
CA LEU A 73 8.02 18.48 1.14
C LEU A 73 8.77 18.54 -0.21
N ASN A 74 8.05 18.60 -1.33
CA ASN A 74 8.58 18.63 -2.69
C ASN A 74 9.57 17.48 -3.00
N LEU A 75 9.40 16.32 -2.35
CA LEU A 75 10.29 15.18 -2.53
C LEU A 75 10.21 14.66 -3.97
N PRO A 76 11.33 14.28 -4.60
CA PRO A 76 11.31 13.63 -5.91
C PRO A 76 10.78 12.19 -5.81
N GLY A 77 10.45 11.60 -6.96
CA GLY A 77 10.11 10.19 -7.08
C GLY A 77 8.62 9.89 -7.26
N ASP A 78 8.34 8.67 -7.70
CA ASP A 78 7.00 8.19 -8.01
C ASP A 78 6.31 7.57 -6.79
N ILE A 79 5.03 7.22 -6.96
CA ILE A 79 4.25 6.44 -6.00
C ILE A 79 4.21 5.00 -6.48
N VAL A 80 4.56 4.05 -5.61
CA VAL A 80 4.60 2.63 -5.94
C VAL A 80 3.71 1.85 -4.99
N GLU A 81 2.91 0.94 -5.53
CA GLU A 81 2.12 -0.04 -4.78
C GLU A 81 2.47 -1.45 -5.25
N CYS A 82 2.82 -2.33 -4.32
CA CYS A 82 3.07 -3.75 -4.54
C CYS A 82 1.98 -4.55 -3.83
N GLY A 83 1.07 -5.13 -4.61
CA GLY A 83 -0.22 -5.65 -4.14
C GLY A 83 -1.32 -4.59 -4.27
N VAL A 84 -2.08 -4.66 -5.35
CA VAL A 84 -2.99 -3.61 -5.84
C VAL A 84 -4.44 -4.07 -5.73
N TRP A 85 -4.70 -5.37 -5.90
CA TRP A 85 -6.03 -5.95 -6.00
C TRP A 85 -6.90 -5.23 -7.05
N ASN A 86 -7.91 -4.47 -6.61
CA ASN A 86 -8.81 -3.72 -7.48
C ASN A 86 -8.48 -2.21 -7.53
N GLY A 87 -7.34 -1.79 -6.97
CA GLY A 87 -6.72 -0.49 -7.19
C GLY A 87 -7.27 0.66 -6.35
N GLY A 88 -8.05 0.40 -5.30
CA GLY A 88 -8.65 1.48 -4.50
C GLY A 88 -7.65 2.27 -3.66
N SER A 89 -6.62 1.61 -3.11
CA SER A 89 -5.51 2.27 -2.42
C SER A 89 -4.62 3.06 -3.38
N ALA A 90 -4.26 2.50 -4.54
CA ALA A 90 -3.65 3.26 -5.64
C ALA A 90 -4.48 4.50 -6.03
N ALA A 91 -5.79 4.35 -6.19
CA ALA A 91 -6.67 5.45 -6.61
C ALA A 91 -6.73 6.56 -5.56
N ILE A 92 -6.76 6.24 -4.26
CA ILE A 92 -6.77 7.28 -3.22
C ILE A 92 -5.44 8.05 -3.17
N MET A 93 -4.33 7.37 -3.40
CA MET A 93 -3.02 8.02 -3.52
C MET A 93 -2.94 8.90 -4.77
N GLY A 94 -3.44 8.44 -5.91
CA GLY A 94 -3.49 9.22 -7.15
C GLY A 94 -4.37 10.47 -7.06
N VAL A 95 -5.50 10.40 -6.33
CA VAL A 95 -6.33 11.58 -6.05
C VAL A 95 -5.60 12.57 -5.16
N ALA A 96 -4.92 12.09 -4.11
CA ALA A 96 -4.14 12.95 -3.22
C ALA A 96 -3.02 13.69 -3.98
N ASP A 97 -2.38 13.03 -4.94
CA ASP A 97 -1.32 13.64 -5.77
C ASP A 97 -1.90 14.68 -6.73
N ARG A 98 -2.97 14.33 -7.44
CA ARG A 98 -3.63 15.24 -8.40
C ARG A 98 -4.18 16.50 -7.72
N ASP A 99 -4.79 16.35 -6.54
CA ASP A 99 -5.45 17.45 -5.84
C ASP A 99 -4.45 18.40 -5.14
N ASP A 100 -3.13 18.14 -5.25
CA ASP A 100 -2.09 19.01 -4.70
C ASP A 100 -1.56 20.01 -5.75
N GLU A 101 -2.10 21.22 -5.69
CA GLU A 101 -1.70 22.34 -6.54
C GLU A 101 -0.31 22.92 -6.19
N THR A 102 0.27 22.57 -5.04
CA THR A 102 1.47 23.25 -4.51
C THR A 102 2.78 22.69 -5.03
N SER A 103 2.79 21.44 -5.49
CA SER A 103 4.03 20.76 -5.90
C SER A 103 4.45 21.12 -7.33
N GLY A 104 3.51 21.56 -8.18
CA GLY A 104 3.70 21.70 -9.63
C GLY A 104 4.12 20.40 -10.33
N LYS A 105 4.12 19.27 -9.60
CA LYS A 105 4.61 17.96 -10.02
C LYS A 105 3.43 17.01 -10.07
N VAL A 106 3.56 16.09 -11.00
CA VAL A 106 2.61 15.02 -11.20
C VAL A 106 3.42 13.74 -11.18
N ARG A 107 3.19 12.90 -10.16
CA ARG A 107 3.93 11.65 -10.01
C ARG A 107 3.33 10.58 -10.91
N ARG A 108 4.15 9.63 -11.36
CA ARG A 108 3.64 8.39 -11.93
C ARG A 108 3.24 7.46 -10.79
N LEU A 109 2.27 6.59 -11.09
CA LEU A 109 1.89 5.49 -10.22
C LEU A 109 2.37 4.19 -10.85
N TRP A 110 3.09 3.38 -10.08
CA TRP A 110 3.53 2.05 -10.47
C TRP A 110 2.80 1.01 -9.64
N LEU A 111 1.99 0.19 -10.29
CA LEU A 111 1.06 -0.74 -9.67
C LEU A 111 1.47 -2.15 -10.04
N PHE A 112 2.22 -2.81 -9.15
CA PHE A 112 2.70 -4.18 -9.34
C PHE A 112 1.76 -5.16 -8.65
N ASP A 113 1.23 -6.12 -9.39
CA ASP A 113 0.38 -7.19 -8.85
C ASP A 113 0.42 -8.38 -9.81
N SER A 114 0.29 -9.60 -9.28
CA SER A 114 0.16 -10.79 -10.12
C SER A 114 -1.17 -10.80 -10.91
N PHE A 115 -2.17 -10.10 -10.38
CA PHE A 115 -3.60 -10.23 -10.71
C PHE A 115 -4.09 -11.67 -10.71
N CYS A 116 -3.36 -12.58 -10.06
CA CYS A 116 -3.66 -14.00 -9.91
C CYS A 116 -3.99 -14.36 -8.44
N GLY A 117 -3.91 -13.38 -7.54
CA GLY A 117 -4.03 -13.56 -6.10
C GLY A 117 -2.70 -13.93 -5.44
N LEU A 118 -2.77 -14.26 -4.16
CA LEU A 118 -1.60 -14.55 -3.34
C LEU A 118 -0.95 -15.90 -3.72
N PRO A 119 0.39 -16.00 -3.69
CA PRO A 119 1.05 -17.28 -3.78
C PRO A 119 0.80 -18.09 -2.48
N PRO A 120 1.05 -19.40 -2.48
CA PRO A 120 0.91 -20.22 -1.27
C PRO A 120 1.80 -19.69 -0.14
N PRO A 121 1.28 -19.55 1.10
CA PRO A 121 2.06 -19.09 2.23
C PRO A 121 3.07 -20.14 2.70
N SER A 122 4.17 -19.67 3.24
CA SER A 122 5.23 -20.46 3.87
C SER A 122 4.98 -20.69 5.36
N ASN A 123 5.92 -21.38 6.03
CA ASN A 123 5.89 -21.52 7.48
C ASN A 123 6.02 -20.17 8.21
N ARG A 124 6.75 -19.22 7.62
CA ARG A 124 7.02 -17.88 8.18
C ARG A 124 5.79 -16.99 8.23
N ASP A 125 4.83 -17.23 7.34
CA ASP A 125 3.60 -16.43 7.24
C ASP A 125 2.59 -16.73 8.35
N GLY A 126 2.90 -17.72 9.20
CA GLY A 126 2.10 -18.08 10.36
C GLY A 126 0.99 -19.10 10.05
N LYS A 127 0.57 -19.81 11.09
CA LYS A 127 -0.42 -20.90 11.01
C LYS A 127 -1.72 -20.43 10.35
N GLN A 128 -2.22 -19.25 10.75
CA GLN A 128 -3.46 -18.70 10.21
C GLN A 128 -3.40 -18.51 8.68
N ALA A 129 -2.29 -18.00 8.13
CA ALA A 129 -2.14 -17.83 6.69
C ALA A 129 -2.29 -19.17 5.97
N ARG A 130 -1.57 -20.21 6.45
CA ARG A 130 -1.60 -21.55 5.85
C ARG A 130 -2.97 -22.24 5.93
N GLU A 131 -3.70 -22.07 7.03
CA GLU A 131 -5.01 -22.70 7.22
C GLU A 131 -6.13 -22.00 6.44
N THR A 132 -6.05 -20.67 6.30
CA THR A 132 -7.09 -19.87 5.63
C THR A 132 -6.87 -19.75 4.12
N TYR A 133 -5.65 -19.96 3.63
CA TYR A 133 -5.30 -19.83 2.22
C TYR A 133 -6.15 -20.70 1.28
N PHE A 134 -6.39 -20.15 0.09
CA PHE A 134 -6.89 -20.88 -1.07
C PHE A 134 -6.39 -20.21 -2.36
N LYS A 135 -6.26 -20.99 -3.43
CA LYS A 135 -5.82 -20.47 -4.74
C LYS A 135 -6.80 -19.40 -5.25
N GLY A 136 -6.27 -18.24 -5.65
CA GLY A 136 -7.05 -17.08 -6.08
C GLY A 136 -7.50 -16.16 -4.94
N TRP A 137 -7.05 -16.39 -3.70
CA TRP A 137 -7.30 -15.45 -2.61
C TRP A 137 -6.66 -14.09 -2.93
N CYS A 138 -7.45 -13.02 -2.77
CA CYS A 138 -7.07 -11.65 -3.15
C CYS A 138 -6.76 -11.47 -4.64
N HIS A 139 -7.35 -12.28 -5.52
CA HIS A 139 -7.32 -12.04 -6.97
C HIS A 139 -7.91 -10.67 -7.31
N GLY A 140 -7.09 -9.80 -7.91
CA GLY A 140 -7.45 -8.48 -8.42
C GLY A 140 -7.82 -8.51 -9.90
N GLU A 141 -8.41 -7.44 -10.40
CA GLU A 141 -8.76 -7.29 -11.82
C GLU A 141 -8.26 -5.95 -12.35
N THR A 142 -7.40 -5.98 -13.36
CA THR A 142 -6.87 -4.77 -14.03
C THR A 142 -7.97 -3.86 -14.56
N GLU A 143 -9.09 -4.42 -15.04
CA GLU A 143 -10.25 -3.65 -15.49
C GLU A 143 -10.94 -2.89 -14.36
N LYS A 144 -10.93 -3.43 -13.13
CA LYS A 144 -11.44 -2.69 -11.95
C LYS A 144 -10.51 -1.55 -11.57
N VAL A 145 -9.19 -1.75 -11.68
CA VAL A 145 -8.19 -0.68 -11.50
C VAL A 145 -8.47 0.45 -12.51
N LYS A 146 -8.55 0.14 -13.81
CA LYS A 146 -8.86 1.16 -14.85
C LYS A 146 -10.17 1.88 -14.57
N ARG A 147 -11.22 1.15 -14.18
CA ARG A 147 -12.55 1.70 -13.90
C ARG A 147 -12.53 2.68 -12.73
N ILE A 148 -11.87 2.35 -11.61
CA ILE A 148 -11.82 3.28 -10.48
C ILE A 148 -10.98 4.51 -10.80
N PHE A 149 -9.88 4.35 -11.55
CA PHE A 149 -9.07 5.46 -12.03
C PHE A 149 -9.86 6.41 -12.94
N GLN A 150 -10.62 5.88 -13.90
CA GLN A 150 -11.52 6.67 -14.75
C GLN A 150 -12.61 7.37 -13.93
N ARG A 151 -13.25 6.65 -13.00
CA ARG A 151 -14.27 7.22 -12.10
C ARG A 151 -13.73 8.39 -11.29
N PHE A 152 -12.48 8.29 -10.85
CA PHE A 152 -11.79 9.35 -10.12
C PHE A 152 -11.08 10.34 -11.04
N GLN A 153 -11.24 10.28 -12.36
CA GLN A 153 -10.62 11.19 -13.33
C GLN A 153 -9.09 11.27 -13.16
N LEU A 154 -8.45 10.12 -12.97
CA LEU A 154 -7.00 9.96 -12.93
C LEU A 154 -6.50 9.60 -14.33
N SER A 155 -5.46 10.27 -14.80
CA SER A 155 -4.88 10.00 -16.12
C SER A 155 -4.19 8.63 -16.14
N LEU A 156 -4.70 7.72 -16.98
CA LEU A 156 -4.11 6.40 -17.19
C LEU A 156 -2.73 6.46 -17.87
N GLN A 157 -2.39 7.55 -18.55
CA GLN A 157 -1.06 7.72 -19.15
C GLN A 157 0.07 7.82 -18.10
N ARG A 158 -0.30 8.08 -16.84
CA ARG A 158 0.65 8.23 -15.73
C ARG A 158 0.65 7.02 -14.80
N VAL A 159 -0.03 5.94 -15.21
CA VAL A 159 -0.27 4.77 -14.38
C VAL A 159 0.27 3.56 -15.12
N ASN A 160 1.32 2.97 -14.56
CA ASN A 160 1.92 1.74 -15.06
C ASN A 160 1.32 0.58 -14.27
N ILE A 161 0.34 -0.10 -14.87
CA ILE A 161 -0.21 -1.36 -14.33
C ILE A 161 0.68 -2.50 -14.82
N VAL A 162 1.46 -3.08 -13.92
CA VAL A 162 2.45 -4.12 -14.23
C VAL A 162 1.93 -5.45 -13.69
N ALA A 163 1.39 -6.27 -14.59
CA ALA A 163 0.84 -7.58 -14.26
C ALA A 163 1.94 -8.66 -14.32
N GLY A 164 2.13 -9.38 -13.22
CA GLY A 164 3.10 -10.48 -13.12
C GLY A 164 3.61 -10.65 -11.69
N TRP A 165 4.39 -11.70 -11.46
CA TRP A 165 4.99 -11.92 -10.14
C TRP A 165 6.10 -10.91 -9.87
N PHE A 166 6.38 -10.61 -8.59
CA PHE A 166 7.34 -9.56 -8.23
C PHE A 166 8.77 -9.86 -8.68
N ASP A 167 9.17 -11.13 -8.66
CA ASP A 167 10.46 -11.62 -9.15
C ASP A 167 10.63 -11.46 -10.67
N GLU A 168 9.53 -11.43 -11.41
CA GLU A 168 9.53 -11.23 -12.86
C GLU A 168 9.45 -9.74 -13.25
N THR A 169 8.81 -8.90 -12.42
CA THR A 169 8.35 -7.57 -12.85
C THR A 169 9.06 -6.39 -12.19
N LEU A 170 9.52 -6.51 -10.95
CA LEU A 170 10.06 -5.35 -10.23
C LEU A 170 11.37 -4.84 -10.84
N GLN A 171 12.21 -5.75 -11.35
CA GLN A 171 13.52 -5.41 -11.93
C GLN A 171 13.41 -4.83 -13.35
N THR A 172 12.33 -5.13 -14.07
CA THR A 172 12.15 -4.69 -15.46
C THR A 172 11.57 -3.28 -15.58
N ALA A 173 11.07 -2.72 -14.47
CA ALA A 173 10.45 -1.41 -14.48
C ALA A 173 11.48 -0.28 -14.56
N ASP A 174 11.27 0.66 -15.50
CA ASP A 174 12.01 1.93 -15.60
C ASP A 174 11.57 2.92 -14.51
N LEU A 175 11.74 2.49 -13.27
CA LEU A 175 11.44 3.24 -12.06
C LEU A 175 12.77 3.67 -11.43
N GLN A 176 12.96 4.99 -11.31
CA GLN A 176 14.24 5.57 -10.88
C GLN A 176 14.24 5.95 -9.39
N THR A 177 13.24 6.71 -8.96
CA THR A 177 13.12 7.20 -7.58
C THR A 177 11.70 7.06 -7.07
N ILE A 178 11.54 6.82 -5.77
CA ILE A 178 10.27 6.54 -5.11
C ILE A 178 10.08 7.50 -3.94
N ALA A 179 8.97 8.24 -3.93
CA ALA A 179 8.57 9.06 -2.79
C ALA A 179 7.77 8.25 -1.77
N ILE A 180 6.94 7.32 -2.25
CA ILE A 180 6.11 6.44 -1.43
C ILE A 180 6.18 5.03 -1.99
N LEU A 181 6.66 4.10 -1.16
CA LEU A 181 6.60 2.66 -1.41
C LEU A 181 5.53 2.05 -0.50
N HIS A 182 4.39 1.69 -1.07
CA HIS A 182 3.31 0.97 -0.39
C HIS A 182 3.44 -0.53 -0.64
N ILE A 183 3.72 -1.29 0.41
CA ILE A 183 3.89 -2.74 0.38
C ILE A 183 2.67 -3.38 1.03
N ASP A 184 1.79 -3.95 0.21
CA ASP A 184 0.54 -4.62 0.57
C ASP A 184 0.56 -6.05 0.00
N ALA A 185 1.60 -6.80 0.38
CA ALA A 185 2.03 -8.03 -0.27
C ALA A 185 1.92 -9.29 0.61
N ASP A 186 1.32 -9.16 1.80
CA ASP A 186 1.05 -10.16 2.85
C ASP A 186 2.26 -10.99 3.36
N TRP A 187 2.93 -11.73 2.47
CA TRP A 187 3.87 -12.80 2.79
C TRP A 187 5.32 -12.36 2.89
N TYR A 188 6.09 -13.12 3.67
CA TYR A 188 7.52 -12.93 3.89
C TYR A 188 8.27 -12.76 2.56
N ALA A 189 8.15 -13.73 1.65
CA ALA A 189 8.89 -13.73 0.39
C ALA A 189 8.53 -12.52 -0.48
N SER A 190 7.24 -12.20 -0.57
CA SER A 190 6.73 -11.06 -1.34
C SER A 190 7.21 -9.72 -0.76
N VAL A 191 7.18 -9.55 0.56
CA VAL A 191 7.66 -8.33 1.22
C VAL A 191 9.18 -8.21 1.09
N LYS A 192 9.91 -9.32 1.26
CA LYS A 192 11.38 -9.35 1.16
C LYS A 192 11.84 -8.91 -0.23
N ILE A 193 11.31 -9.49 -1.30
CA ILE A 193 11.73 -9.15 -2.66
C ILE A 193 11.38 -7.70 -3.04
N VAL A 194 10.26 -7.17 -2.55
CA VAL A 194 9.90 -5.76 -2.73
C VAL A 194 10.92 -4.86 -2.06
N LEU A 195 11.30 -5.15 -0.81
CA LEU A 195 12.31 -4.39 -0.08
C LEU A 195 13.68 -4.47 -0.77
N GLU A 196 14.14 -5.66 -1.12
CA GLU A 196 15.41 -5.89 -1.82
C GLU A 196 15.51 -5.13 -3.15
N THR A 197 14.40 -5.04 -3.88
CA THR A 197 14.41 -4.44 -5.22
C THR A 197 14.16 -2.93 -5.20
N LEU A 198 13.32 -2.44 -4.29
CA LEU A 198 12.79 -1.06 -4.36
C LEU A 198 13.22 -0.14 -3.22
N TYR A 199 13.67 -0.65 -2.07
CA TYR A 199 13.96 0.20 -0.92
C TYR A 199 15.07 1.24 -1.20
N ASP A 200 16.10 0.86 -1.96
CA ASP A 200 17.19 1.76 -2.33
C ASP A 200 16.73 2.90 -3.23
N LYS A 201 15.69 2.68 -4.04
CA LYS A 201 15.06 3.69 -4.88
C LYS A 201 14.17 4.66 -4.09
N VAL A 202 13.79 4.32 -2.86
CA VAL A 202 13.07 5.25 -1.97
C VAL A 202 14.01 6.39 -1.60
N VAL A 203 13.57 7.62 -1.84
CA VAL A 203 14.39 8.81 -1.55
C VAL A 203 14.46 9.05 -0.04
N GLU A 204 15.53 9.71 0.41
CA GLU A 204 15.60 10.17 1.80
C GLU A 204 14.39 11.03 2.15
N GLY A 205 13.81 10.82 3.33
CA GLY A 205 12.58 11.50 3.71
C GLY A 205 11.31 10.96 3.03
N GLY A 206 11.43 10.06 2.03
CA GLY A 206 10.31 9.30 1.47
C GLY A 206 9.71 8.32 2.46
N PHE A 207 8.57 7.71 2.12
CA PHE A 207 7.86 6.80 3.02
C PHE A 207 7.84 5.37 2.51
N VAL A 208 8.04 4.43 3.43
CA VAL A 208 7.73 3.01 3.25
C VAL A 208 6.50 2.70 4.12
N VAL A 209 5.46 2.16 3.50
CA VAL A 209 4.19 1.81 4.13
C VAL A 209 4.01 0.30 4.02
N LEU A 210 3.65 -0.35 5.13
CA LEU A 210 3.53 -1.80 5.27
C LEU A 210 2.10 -2.09 5.73
N ASP A 211 1.25 -2.60 4.84
CA ASP A 211 -0.19 -2.74 5.11
C ASP A 211 -0.46 -3.79 6.20
N ASP A 212 0.30 -4.89 6.20
CA ASP A 212 0.03 -6.10 7.00
C ASP A 212 1.01 -6.39 8.13
N TYR A 213 1.81 -5.40 8.53
CA TYR A 213 2.92 -5.60 9.47
C TYR A 213 2.52 -6.32 10.79
N TRP A 214 1.39 -5.96 11.39
CA TRP A 214 0.87 -6.65 12.59
C TRP A 214 -0.17 -7.73 12.28
N ARG A 215 -0.52 -7.92 11.01
CA ARG A 215 -1.46 -8.96 10.58
C ARG A 215 -0.76 -10.28 10.30
N TRP A 216 0.34 -10.25 9.56
CA TRP A 216 1.07 -11.45 9.15
C TRP A 216 2.48 -11.47 9.73
N PRO A 217 2.86 -12.51 10.51
CA PRO A 217 4.22 -12.64 11.04
C PRO A 217 5.30 -12.55 9.95
N GLY A 218 5.05 -13.16 8.79
CA GLY A 218 5.96 -13.12 7.64
C GLY A 218 6.26 -11.71 7.15
N CYS A 219 5.26 -10.83 7.06
CA CYS A 219 5.46 -9.42 6.70
C CYS A 219 6.41 -8.73 7.69
N ARG A 220 6.16 -8.88 8.99
CA ARG A 220 7.01 -8.29 10.05
C ARG A 220 8.43 -8.83 10.02
N GLU A 221 8.57 -10.14 9.87
CA GLU A 221 9.87 -10.81 9.82
C GLU A 221 10.69 -10.35 8.61
N ALA A 222 10.08 -10.21 7.43
CA ALA A 222 10.78 -9.74 6.22
C ALA A 222 11.36 -8.34 6.39
N VAL A 223 10.58 -7.43 6.99
CA VAL A 223 11.04 -6.08 7.31
C VAL A 223 12.17 -6.11 8.34
N THR A 224 12.02 -6.91 9.39
CA THR A 224 13.03 -7.03 10.45
C THR A 224 14.35 -7.57 9.92
N ASP A 225 14.30 -8.64 9.13
CA ASP A 225 15.45 -9.27 8.50
C ASP A 225 16.13 -8.30 7.55
N TYR A 226 15.37 -7.63 6.66
CA TYR A 226 15.91 -6.66 5.71
C TYR A 226 16.62 -5.50 6.42
N LEU A 227 15.98 -4.86 7.41
CA LEU A 227 16.60 -3.75 8.13
C LEU A 227 17.89 -4.19 8.85
N LYS A 228 17.92 -5.40 9.41
CA LYS A 228 19.09 -5.95 10.10
C LYS A 228 20.23 -6.28 9.14
N GLU A 229 19.95 -7.00 8.06
CA GLU A 229 20.94 -7.42 7.06
C GLU A 229 21.60 -6.23 6.37
N HIS A 230 20.83 -5.19 6.08
CA HIS A 230 21.32 -3.95 5.45
C HIS A 230 21.80 -2.89 6.47
N GLN A 231 21.83 -3.23 7.76
CA GLN A 231 22.29 -2.35 8.84
C GLN A 231 21.58 -0.97 8.86
N ILE A 232 20.30 -0.94 8.48
CA ILE A 232 19.51 0.29 8.42
C ILE A 232 19.09 0.69 9.83
N GLN A 233 19.65 1.78 10.32
CA GLN A 233 19.37 2.35 11.64
C GLN A 233 18.41 3.54 11.56
N GLY A 234 17.84 3.96 12.69
CA GLY A 234 17.01 5.17 12.78
C GLY A 234 15.59 5.03 12.21
N VAL A 235 15.15 3.81 11.89
CA VAL A 235 13.76 3.56 11.46
C VAL A 235 12.81 3.66 12.65
N VAL A 236 11.87 4.60 12.59
CA VAL A 236 10.80 4.77 13.58
C VAL A 236 9.46 4.38 12.96
N LEU A 237 8.95 3.21 13.35
CA LEU A 237 7.65 2.72 12.90
C LEU A 237 6.50 3.52 13.53
N LYS A 238 5.61 4.03 12.69
CA LYS A 238 4.38 4.71 13.07
C LYS A 238 3.18 3.85 12.70
N LYS A 239 2.21 3.74 13.60
CA LYS A 239 0.97 2.99 13.34
C LYS A 239 0.06 3.78 12.40
N ALA A 240 -0.42 3.14 11.34
CA ALA A 240 -1.53 3.62 10.53
C ALA A 240 -2.87 3.14 11.13
N ASP A 241 -2.92 1.90 11.62
CA ASP A 241 -3.99 1.33 12.43
C ASP A 241 -3.50 0.15 13.29
N LEU A 242 -4.34 -0.88 13.49
CA LEU A 242 -4.00 -2.10 14.23
C LEU A 242 -3.12 -3.07 13.44
N HIS A 243 -3.08 -2.97 12.11
CA HIS A 243 -2.37 -3.88 11.22
C HIS A 243 -1.23 -3.17 10.50
N GLY A 244 -1.51 -2.00 9.93
CA GLY A 244 -0.55 -1.28 9.10
C GLY A 244 0.37 -0.37 9.89
N VAL A 245 1.62 -0.27 9.41
CA VAL A 245 2.60 0.71 9.87
C VAL A 245 3.23 1.43 8.69
N TYR A 246 3.92 2.51 8.96
CA TYR A 246 4.78 3.17 8.00
C TYR A 246 5.99 3.78 8.70
N PHE A 247 7.04 4.06 7.95
CA PHE A 247 8.17 4.85 8.44
C PHE A 247 8.67 5.77 7.33
N GLN A 248 9.35 6.84 7.77
CA GLN A 248 10.05 7.73 6.88
C GLN A 248 11.47 7.20 6.71
N LYS A 249 11.95 7.05 5.47
CA LYS A 249 13.32 6.61 5.21
C LYS A 249 14.29 7.59 5.87
N PRO A 250 15.16 7.14 6.79
CA PRO A 250 16.10 8.01 7.47
C PRO A 250 17.10 8.59 6.45
N SER A 251 17.58 9.81 6.70
CA SER A 251 18.73 10.33 5.96
C SER A 251 19.95 9.50 6.30
N GLN A 252 20.72 9.11 5.28
CA GLN A 252 22.02 8.53 5.53
C GLN A 252 22.91 9.70 5.98
N CYS A 253 23.36 9.70 7.23
CA CYS A 253 24.49 10.54 7.60
C CYS A 253 25.64 10.10 6.69
N LYS A 254 25.96 10.90 5.67
CA LYS A 254 27.23 10.75 4.97
C LYS A 254 28.30 10.91 6.04
N GLY A 255 28.90 9.81 6.48
CA GLY A 255 30.09 9.88 7.29
C GLY A 255 31.06 10.77 6.52
N GLU A 256 31.47 11.88 7.13
CA GLU A 256 32.66 12.58 6.69
C GLU A 256 33.77 11.53 6.72
N THR A 257 34.17 11.04 5.55
CA THR A 257 35.48 10.43 5.37
C THR A 257 36.47 11.51 5.76
N THR A 258 36.91 11.44 7.01
CA THR A 258 38.11 12.12 7.45
C THR A 258 39.26 11.42 6.75
N ASP A 259 39.62 11.94 5.57
CA ASP A 259 40.94 11.70 4.99
C ASP A 259 41.96 12.23 6.00
N ASN A 260 42.63 11.30 6.69
CA ASN A 260 43.88 11.52 7.43
C ASN A 260 45.01 10.84 6.68
#